data_AF-K3WQ29-F1
#
_entry.id   AF-K3WQ29-F1
#
_cell.length_a   1.000
_cell.length_b   1.000
_cell.length_c   1.000
_cell.angle_alpha   90.00
_cell.angle_beta   90.00
_cell.angle_gamma   90.00
#
_symmetry.space_group_name_H-M   'P 1'
#
loop_
_entity.id
_entity.type
_entity.pdbx_description
1 polymer ?
#
loop_
_entity_poly.entity_id
_entity_poly.type
_entity_poly.pdbx_seq_one_letter_code
_entity_poly.pdbx_strand_id
1 'polypeptide(L)'
;MTDELVSKKLELLAAQRAKVDCIQELLNGPSGFNEASRKTCKNLEAVITMSKRPGYFAYYKQPDHLQALVRSGEVARLQEQVVQLQKQIDQLTEKIDSANAASGGAVSPTHGQLNDAKSSASVHNLTQWFATYGSPKQGVNSDQYTNFTPNKKVYGGTSHYAAFRSQSSTMKKGHLTK
;
A
#
# COMPACT_ATOMS: atom_id res chain seq x y z
N MET A 1 5.76 -29.34 0.77
CA MET A 1 4.91 -28.93 -0.37
C MET A 1 4.57 -27.43 -0.30
N THR A 2 4.12 -26.92 0.84
CA THR A 2 3.90 -25.48 1.07
C THR A 2 5.19 -24.66 0.95
N ASP A 3 6.30 -25.13 1.54
CA ASP A 3 7.59 -24.41 1.49
C ASP A 3 8.16 -24.28 0.07
N GLU A 4 7.98 -25.28 -0.79
CA GLU A 4 8.38 -25.23 -2.20
C GLU A 4 7.55 -24.21 -3.00
N LEU A 5 6.24 -24.14 -2.74
CA LEU A 5 5.35 -23.15 -3.35
C LEU A 5 5.72 -21.72 -2.93
N VAL A 6 6.06 -21.53 -1.65
CA VAL A 6 6.50 -20.23 -1.10
C VAL A 6 7.85 -19.83 -1.69
N SER A 7 8.82 -20.75 -1.78
CA SER A 7 10.11 -20.49 -2.41
C SER A 7 9.96 -20.04 -3.87
N LYS A 8 9.12 -20.75 -4.63
CA LYS A 8 8.82 -20.38 -6.03
C LYS A 8 8.12 -19.03 -6.15
N LYS A 9 7.23 -18.68 -5.22
CA LYS A 9 6.59 -17.35 -5.18
C LYS A 9 7.62 -16.24 -4.95
N LEU A 10 8.60 -16.45 -4.07
CA LEU A 10 9.68 -15.48 -3.82
C LEU A 10 10.56 -15.27 -5.05
N GLU A 11 10.87 -16.34 -5.78
CA GLU A 11 11.62 -16.25 -7.05
C GLU A 11 10.85 -15.42 -8.10
N LEU A 12 9.55 -15.66 -8.28
CA LEU A 12 8.73 -14.89 -9.22
C LEU A 12 8.58 -13.43 -8.80
N LEU A 13 8.48 -13.13 -7.51
CA LEU A 13 8.47 -11.77 -6.99
C LEU A 13 9.79 -11.05 -7.24
N ALA A 14 10.93 -11.74 -7.09
CA ALA A 14 12.23 -11.18 -7.42
C ALA A 14 12.36 -10.89 -8.93
N ALA A 15 11.88 -11.80 -9.78
CA ALA A 15 11.84 -11.61 -11.22
C ALA A 15 10.94 -10.42 -11.61
N GLN A 16 9.76 -10.30 -11.01
CA GLN A 16 8.84 -9.18 -11.24
C GLN A 16 9.47 -7.85 -10.83
N ARG A 17 10.12 -7.81 -9.65
CA ARG A 17 10.82 -6.63 -9.15
C ARG A 17 11.92 -6.18 -10.12
N ALA A 18 12.75 -7.11 -10.59
CA ALA A 18 13.82 -6.78 -11.55
C ALA A 18 13.27 -6.12 -12.82
N LYS A 19 12.12 -6.59 -13.33
CA LYS A 19 11.46 -5.99 -14.51
C LYS A 19 10.90 -4.61 -14.23
N VAL A 20 10.30 -4.40 -13.05
CA VAL A 20 9.82 -3.09 -12.61
C VAL A 20 10.97 -2.12 -12.43
N ASP A 21 12.09 -2.55 -11.86
CA ASP A 21 13.29 -1.73 -11.69
C ASP A 21 13.85 -1.28 -13.05
N CYS A 22 13.86 -2.14 -14.07
CA CYS A 22 14.21 -1.75 -15.45
C CYS A 22 13.24 -0.68 -16.00
N ILE A 23 11.93 -0.83 -15.82
CA ILE A 23 10.94 0.18 -16.26
C ILE A 23 11.18 1.50 -15.52
N GLN A 24 11.43 1.43 -14.21
CA GLN A 24 11.70 2.59 -13.36
C GLN A 24 12.93 3.36 -13.84
N GLU A 25 13.99 2.66 -14.23
CA GLU A 25 15.21 3.24 -14.80
C GLU A 25 14.94 3.94 -16.14
N LEU A 26 14.17 3.30 -17.04
CA LEU A 26 13.81 3.92 -18.33
C LEU A 26 12.95 5.18 -18.17
N LEU A 27 12.09 5.22 -17.15
CA LEU A 27 11.21 6.36 -16.88
C LEU A 27 11.94 7.50 -16.15
N ASN A 28 12.71 7.18 -15.11
CA ASN A 28 13.26 8.15 -14.15
C ASN A 28 14.77 8.36 -14.27
N GLY A 29 15.48 7.56 -15.06
CA GLY A 29 16.90 7.73 -15.30
C GLY A 29 17.25 9.09 -15.91
N PRO A 30 18.55 9.45 -15.91
CA PRO A 30 19.01 10.68 -16.55
C PRO A 30 18.67 10.64 -18.05
N SER A 31 18.01 11.69 -18.57
CA SER A 31 17.42 11.68 -19.92
C SER A 31 16.35 10.60 -20.15
N GLY A 32 15.68 10.13 -19.10
CA GLY A 32 14.56 9.18 -19.20
C GLY A 32 13.29 9.81 -19.78
N PHE A 33 12.26 8.98 -19.98
CA PHE A 33 10.99 9.39 -20.60
C PHE A 33 10.30 10.54 -19.86
N ASN A 34 10.36 10.56 -18.53
CA ASN A 34 9.71 11.61 -17.74
C ASN A 34 10.38 12.98 -17.96
N GLU A 35 11.71 13.01 -18.11
CA GLU A 35 12.44 14.23 -18.41
C GLU A 35 12.16 14.71 -19.84
N ALA A 36 12.19 13.80 -20.81
CA ALA A 36 11.88 14.09 -22.20
C ALA A 36 10.44 14.63 -22.37
N SER A 37 9.48 14.05 -21.64
CA SER A 37 8.09 14.52 -21.60
C SER A 37 8.01 15.96 -21.08
N ARG A 38 8.63 16.25 -19.93
CA ARG A 38 8.69 17.62 -19.37
C ARG A 38 9.29 18.64 -20.34
N LYS A 39 10.40 18.28 -21.01
CA LYS A 39 11.05 19.18 -21.99
C LYS A 39 10.18 19.37 -23.24
N THR A 40 9.45 18.34 -23.65
CA THR A 40 8.50 18.44 -24.77
C THR A 40 7.32 19.34 -24.42
N CYS A 41 6.78 19.27 -23.20
CA CYS A 41 5.76 20.22 -22.73
C CYS A 41 6.28 21.67 -22.73
N LYS A 42 7.52 21.89 -22.30
CA LYS A 42 8.16 23.23 -22.38
C LYS A 42 8.29 23.73 -23.81
N ASN A 43 8.56 22.85 -24.78
CA ASN A 43 8.53 23.25 -26.19
C ASN A 43 7.15 23.76 -26.60
N LEU A 44 6.07 23.09 -26.19
CA LEU A 44 4.70 23.51 -26.50
C LEU A 44 4.39 24.88 -25.88
N GLU A 45 4.80 25.11 -24.63
CA GLU A 45 4.69 26.42 -23.98
C GLU A 45 5.48 27.51 -24.72
N ALA A 46 6.68 27.17 -25.19
CA ALA A 46 7.50 28.07 -26.01
C ALA A 46 6.83 28.37 -27.34
N VAL A 47 6.25 27.39 -28.04
CA VAL A 47 5.48 27.59 -29.28
C VAL A 47 4.32 28.55 -29.05
N ILE A 48 3.55 28.37 -27.96
CA ILE A 48 2.43 29.26 -27.62
C ILE A 48 2.93 30.69 -27.37
N THR A 49 4.05 30.83 -26.68
CA THR A 49 4.63 32.15 -26.39
C THR A 49 5.16 32.81 -27.65
N MET A 50 5.82 32.06 -28.52
CA MET A 50 6.36 32.51 -29.81
C MET A 50 5.26 32.91 -30.79
N SER A 51 4.13 32.21 -30.77
CA SER A 51 2.94 32.60 -31.52
C SER A 51 2.40 33.98 -31.09
N LYS A 52 2.64 34.39 -29.83
CA LYS A 52 2.23 35.69 -29.29
C LYS A 52 3.31 36.76 -29.45
N ARG A 53 4.59 36.37 -29.43
CA ARG A 53 5.76 37.25 -29.58
C ARG A 53 6.84 36.52 -30.38
N PRO A 54 6.91 36.73 -31.71
CA PRO A 54 7.89 36.07 -32.55
C PRO A 54 9.32 36.41 -32.11
N GLY A 55 10.18 35.40 -32.00
CA GLY A 55 11.59 35.52 -31.63
C GLY A 55 12.40 34.32 -32.13
N TYR A 56 13.60 34.09 -31.60
CA TYR A 56 14.35 32.85 -31.84
C TYR A 56 14.25 31.95 -30.61
N PHE A 57 13.85 30.69 -30.81
CA PHE A 57 13.79 29.67 -29.75
C PHE A 57 14.30 28.33 -30.27
N ALA A 58 15.24 27.72 -29.56
CA ALA A 58 15.73 26.39 -29.87
C ALA A 58 14.88 25.34 -29.15
N TYR A 59 14.10 24.56 -29.91
CA TYR A 59 13.26 23.52 -29.35
C TYR A 59 14.08 22.31 -28.93
N TYR A 60 13.72 21.73 -27.79
CA TYR A 60 14.25 20.44 -27.38
C TYR A 60 13.91 19.36 -28.41
N LYS A 61 14.90 18.55 -28.81
CA LYS A 61 14.70 17.36 -29.63
C LYS A 61 14.95 16.13 -28.77
N GLN A 62 14.07 15.15 -28.85
CA GLN A 62 14.21 13.90 -28.11
C GLN A 62 15.48 13.15 -28.58
N PRO A 63 16.34 12.67 -27.67
CA PRO A 63 17.50 11.86 -27.99
C PRO A 63 17.16 10.61 -28.80
N ASP A 64 18.07 10.21 -29.69
CA ASP A 64 17.85 9.08 -30.62
C ASP A 64 17.65 7.75 -29.87
N HIS A 65 18.30 7.55 -28.72
CA HIS A 65 18.13 6.33 -27.91
C HIS A 65 16.69 6.17 -27.39
N LEU A 66 16.03 7.25 -26.96
CA LEU A 66 14.63 7.17 -26.52
C LEU A 66 13.70 6.92 -27.70
N GLN A 67 13.97 7.51 -28.87
CA GLN A 67 13.18 7.26 -30.07
C GLN A 67 13.29 5.79 -30.50
N ALA A 68 14.50 5.21 -30.43
CA ALA A 68 14.72 3.79 -30.68
C ALA A 68 13.93 2.92 -29.69
N LEU A 69 13.91 3.30 -28.41
CA LEU A 69 13.20 2.59 -27.34
C LEU A 69 11.67 2.65 -27.49
N VAL A 70 11.12 3.77 -27.98
CA VAL A 70 9.70 3.87 -28.34
C VAL A 70 9.38 2.97 -29.53
N ARG A 71 10.24 2.98 -30.55
CA ARG A 71 10.06 2.14 -31.75
C ARG A 71 10.18 0.65 -31.45
N SER A 72 11.05 0.27 -30.50
CA SER A 72 11.22 -1.13 -30.10
C SER A 72 10.06 -1.65 -29.23
N GLY A 73 9.22 -0.77 -28.68
CA GLY A 73 8.12 -1.16 -27.80
C GLY A 73 8.58 -1.84 -26.51
N GLU A 74 9.83 -1.62 -26.09
CA GLU A 74 10.45 -2.36 -24.99
C GLU A 74 9.70 -2.20 -23.67
N VAL A 75 9.21 -0.98 -23.37
CA VAL A 75 8.40 -0.71 -22.17
C VAL A 75 7.09 -1.50 -22.18
N ALA A 76 6.41 -1.56 -23.34
CA ALA A 76 5.18 -2.34 -23.48
C ALA A 76 5.44 -3.84 -23.28
N ARG A 77 6.56 -4.35 -23.83
CA ARG A 77 6.98 -5.74 -23.64
C ARG A 77 7.29 -6.05 -22.17
N LEU A 78 8.01 -5.15 -21.47
CA LEU A 78 8.30 -5.32 -20.05
C LEU A 78 7.02 -5.28 -19.19
N GLN A 79 6.09 -4.39 -19.52
CA GLN A 79 4.78 -4.33 -18.87
C GLN A 79 4.01 -5.66 -19.05
N GLU A 80 3.98 -6.21 -20.26
CA GLU A 80 3.30 -7.48 -20.52
C GLU A 80 3.93 -8.63 -19.71
N GLN A 81 5.27 -8.67 -19.63
CA GLN A 81 5.98 -9.64 -18.78
C GLN A 81 5.62 -9.50 -17.30
N VAL A 82 5.52 -8.27 -16.78
CA VAL A 82 5.09 -8.02 -15.39
C VAL A 82 3.66 -8.51 -15.15
N VAL A 83 2.75 -8.29 -16.10
CA VAL A 83 1.35 -8.77 -16.01
C VAL A 83 1.30 -10.29 -16.03
N GLN A 84 2.10 -10.95 -16.87
CA GLN A 84 2.18 -12.41 -16.91
C GLN A 84 2.73 -12.99 -15.60
N LEU A 85 3.78 -12.38 -15.04
CA LEU A 85 4.35 -12.77 -13.74
C LEU A 85 3.33 -12.58 -12.61
N GLN A 86 2.57 -11.49 -12.61
CA GLN A 86 1.51 -11.26 -11.62
C GLN A 86 0.48 -12.39 -11.64
N LYS A 87 0.00 -12.78 -12.84
CA LYS A 87 -0.96 -13.90 -12.96
C LYS A 87 -0.39 -15.21 -12.39
N GLN A 88 0.90 -15.48 -12.57
CA GLN A 88 1.54 -16.67 -12.00
C GLN A 88 1.66 -16.59 -10.47
N ILE A 89 1.97 -15.41 -9.94
CA ILE A 89 2.03 -15.15 -8.49
C ILE A 89 0.64 -15.31 -7.86
N ASP A 90 -0.40 -14.82 -8.51
CA ASP A 90 -1.79 -14.94 -8.04
C ASP A 90 -2.20 -16.42 -7.96
N GLN A 91 -1.95 -17.20 -9.03
CA GLN A 91 -2.21 -18.64 -9.06
C GLN A 91 -1.42 -19.40 -7.98
N LEU A 92 -0.17 -19.03 -7.70
CA LEU A 92 0.60 -19.64 -6.62
C LEU A 92 0.06 -19.25 -5.25
N THR A 93 -0.40 -18.01 -5.09
CA THR A 93 -0.99 -17.53 -3.84
C THR A 93 -2.27 -18.29 -3.53
N GLU A 94 -3.16 -18.46 -4.51
CA GLU A 94 -4.37 -19.27 -4.36
C GLU A 94 -4.07 -20.73 -3.98
N LYS A 95 -3.02 -21.33 -4.56
CA LYS A 95 -2.58 -22.69 -4.21
C LYS A 95 -2.04 -22.78 -2.79
N ILE A 96 -1.27 -21.79 -2.35
CA ILE A 96 -0.75 -21.70 -0.98
C ILE A 96 -1.92 -21.58 0.01
N ASP A 97 -2.86 -20.68 -0.27
CA ASP A 97 -4.02 -20.44 0.59
C ASP A 97 -4.92 -21.68 0.67
N SER A 98 -5.13 -22.37 -0.47
CA SER A 98 -5.88 -23.63 -0.51
C SER A 98 -5.18 -24.75 0.26
N ALA A 99 -3.85 -24.86 0.15
CA ALA A 99 -3.07 -25.85 0.90
C ALA A 99 -3.11 -25.58 2.41
N ASN A 100 -3.04 -24.31 2.82
CA ASN A 100 -3.12 -23.89 4.21
C ASN A 100 -4.53 -24.09 4.79
N ALA A 101 -5.59 -23.91 3.99
CA ALA A 101 -6.96 -24.18 4.40
C ALA A 101 -7.22 -25.70 4.54
N ALA A 102 -6.70 -26.51 3.63
CA ALA A 102 -6.84 -27.97 3.64
C ALA A 102 -6.06 -28.65 4.78
N SER A 103 -4.96 -28.07 5.24
CA SER A 103 -4.17 -28.58 6.37
C SER A 103 -4.81 -28.31 7.74
N GLY A 104 -6.04 -27.79 7.80
CA GLY A 104 -6.83 -27.70 9.02
C GLY A 104 -6.20 -26.82 10.10
N GLY A 105 -6.17 -25.50 9.90
CA GLY A 105 -6.02 -24.51 10.97
C GLY A 105 -4.76 -24.62 11.86
N ALA A 106 -3.73 -25.35 11.43
CA ALA A 106 -2.53 -25.58 12.21
C ALA A 106 -1.31 -24.84 11.60
N VAL A 107 -1.00 -23.71 12.23
CA VAL A 107 0.33 -23.10 12.47
C VAL A 107 1.28 -22.81 11.29
N SER A 108 1.58 -21.52 11.07
CA SER A 108 2.87 -20.89 11.43
C SER A 108 3.17 -19.66 10.56
N PRO A 109 3.33 -18.46 11.15
CA PRO A 109 3.88 -17.30 10.46
C PRO A 109 5.41 -17.38 10.50
N THR A 110 6.03 -17.98 9.49
CA THR A 110 7.50 -17.97 9.33
C THR A 110 7.87 -17.64 7.89
N HIS A 111 7.85 -16.36 7.54
CA HIS A 111 9.09 -15.57 7.40
C HIS A 111 8.75 -14.15 6.96
N GLY A 112 8.63 -13.28 7.96
CA GLY A 112 8.55 -11.84 7.81
C GLY A 112 9.18 -11.22 9.04
N GLN A 113 10.43 -11.61 9.32
CA GLN A 113 11.25 -10.94 10.32
C GLN A 113 11.53 -9.54 9.80
N LEU A 114 10.91 -8.53 10.39
CA LEU A 114 11.49 -7.22 10.64
C LEU A 114 10.79 -6.65 11.88
N ASN A 115 11.48 -6.81 13.01
CA ASN A 115 11.47 -5.99 14.21
C ASN A 115 10.32 -6.14 15.22
N ASP A 116 10.72 -6.77 16.34
CA ASP A 116 10.34 -6.51 17.72
C ASP A 116 8.93 -6.86 18.25
N ALA A 117 8.99 -7.71 19.29
CA ALA A 117 8.05 -7.94 20.38
C ALA A 117 6.83 -8.87 20.15
N LYS A 118 6.97 -10.08 20.71
CA LYS A 118 5.92 -11.01 21.18
C LYS A 118 4.85 -11.38 20.15
N SER A 119 5.05 -12.57 19.56
CA SER A 119 4.03 -13.46 18.97
C SER A 119 2.63 -13.15 19.49
N SER A 120 1.82 -12.47 18.68
CA SER A 120 0.39 -12.39 18.89
C SER A 120 -0.17 -13.77 18.59
N ALA A 121 -0.35 -14.58 19.64
CA ALA A 121 -1.14 -15.79 19.55
C ALA A 121 -2.45 -15.42 18.84
N SER A 122 -2.83 -16.15 17.80
CA SER A 122 -4.10 -15.94 17.12
C SER A 122 -5.21 -16.28 18.11
N VAL A 123 -5.69 -15.27 18.81
CA VAL A 123 -6.71 -15.39 19.85
C VAL A 123 -8.06 -15.43 19.16
N HIS A 124 -8.73 -16.59 19.20
CA HIS A 124 -10.05 -16.76 18.57
C HIS A 124 -11.20 -16.58 19.55
N ASN A 125 -10.92 -16.43 20.85
CA ASN A 125 -11.91 -16.16 21.88
C ASN A 125 -11.30 -15.42 23.09
N LEU A 126 -12.16 -14.75 23.87
CA LEU A 126 -11.76 -13.98 25.05
C LEU A 126 -11.06 -14.82 26.12
N THR A 127 -11.41 -16.10 26.27
CA THR A 127 -10.76 -17.01 27.22
C THR A 127 -9.29 -17.21 26.87
N GLN A 128 -8.99 -17.44 25.59
CA GLN A 128 -7.63 -17.58 25.07
C GLN A 128 -6.86 -16.25 25.22
N TRP A 129 -7.53 -15.10 25.06
CA TRP A 129 -6.92 -13.78 25.32
C TRP A 129 -6.40 -13.67 26.75
N PHE A 130 -7.25 -13.96 27.73
CA PHE A 130 -6.92 -13.84 29.15
C PHE A 130 -5.87 -14.86 29.58
N ALA A 131 -5.81 -16.03 28.95
CA ALA A 131 -4.75 -17.01 29.20
C ALA A 131 -3.38 -16.50 28.70
N THR A 132 -3.33 -15.86 27.51
CA THR A 132 -2.08 -15.39 26.91
C THR A 132 -1.58 -14.08 27.53
N TYR A 133 -2.47 -13.14 27.84
CA TYR A 133 -2.11 -11.78 28.28
C TYR A 133 -2.44 -11.50 29.76
N GLY A 134 -3.03 -12.48 30.45
CA GLY A 134 -3.50 -12.35 31.83
C GLY A 134 -4.91 -11.75 31.90
N SER A 135 -5.66 -12.14 32.93
CA SER A 135 -6.92 -11.50 33.27
C SER A 135 -6.69 -10.13 33.94
N PRO A 136 -7.57 -9.14 33.73
CA PRO A 136 -7.53 -7.89 34.47
C PRO A 136 -7.51 -8.18 35.97
N LYS A 137 -6.52 -7.65 36.69
CA LYS A 137 -6.52 -7.70 38.16
C LYS A 137 -7.80 -6.98 38.61
N GLN A 138 -8.70 -7.69 39.28
CA GLN A 138 -9.86 -7.05 39.91
C GLN A 138 -9.31 -5.98 40.86
N GLY A 139 -9.43 -4.72 40.48
CA GLY A 139 -8.96 -3.61 41.29
C GLY A 139 -9.73 -3.58 42.61
N VAL A 140 -9.08 -3.06 43.65
CA VAL A 140 -9.63 -2.84 45.00
C VAL A 140 -10.88 -1.93 45.01
N ASN A 141 -11.24 -1.34 43.86
CA ASN A 141 -12.40 -0.48 43.68
C ASN A 141 -13.39 -1.12 42.70
N SER A 142 -14.12 -2.16 43.15
CA SER A 142 -15.22 -2.81 42.41
C SER A 142 -16.32 -1.84 41.97
N ASP A 143 -16.37 -0.66 42.59
CA ASP A 143 -17.47 0.29 42.45
C ASP A 143 -17.18 1.40 41.42
N GLN A 144 -16.04 1.33 40.70
CA GLN A 144 -15.68 2.31 39.66
C GLN A 144 -15.88 1.71 38.26
N TYR A 145 -16.73 2.34 37.45
CA TYR A 145 -16.88 1.99 36.03
C TYR A 145 -16.62 3.21 35.14
N THR A 146 -16.29 2.98 33.89
CA THR A 146 -16.20 4.06 32.89
C THR A 146 -17.37 3.96 31.92
N ASN A 147 -17.94 5.10 31.56
CA ASN A 147 -18.96 5.17 30.54
C ASN A 147 -18.55 6.19 29.47
N PHE A 148 -18.81 5.86 28.21
CA PHE A 148 -18.62 6.74 27.08
C PHE A 148 -19.84 7.63 26.94
N THR A 149 -19.69 8.91 27.23
CA THR A 149 -20.75 9.90 27.01
C THR A 149 -20.45 10.71 25.75
N PRO A 150 -21.41 10.84 24.81
CA PRO A 150 -21.26 11.71 23.66
C PRO A 150 -20.89 13.13 24.09
N ASN A 151 -19.86 13.69 23.47
CA ASN A 151 -19.47 15.06 23.71
C ASN A 151 -20.53 15.99 23.12
N LYS A 152 -20.93 17.02 23.88
CA LYS A 152 -21.90 18.02 23.41
C LYS A 152 -21.38 18.84 22.22
N LYS A 153 -20.06 18.87 22.01
CA LYS A 153 -19.43 19.55 20.87
C LYS A 153 -19.50 18.68 19.63
N VAL A 154 -20.27 19.14 18.65
CA VAL A 154 -20.31 18.60 17.28
C VAL A 154 -19.31 19.39 16.45
N TYR A 155 -18.41 18.69 15.76
CA TYR A 155 -17.41 19.30 14.89
C TYR A 155 -17.75 19.01 13.43
N GLY A 156 -17.53 20.00 12.56
CA GLY A 156 -17.86 19.88 11.13
C GLY A 156 -19.30 20.29 10.80
N GLY A 157 -19.63 20.17 9.52
CA GLY A 157 -20.83 20.73 8.91
C GLY A 157 -20.61 22.18 8.51
N THR A 158 -20.34 22.43 7.23
CA THR A 158 -20.42 23.79 6.65
C THR A 158 -21.84 24.02 6.12
N SER A 159 -22.21 25.27 5.81
CA SER A 159 -23.53 25.59 5.24
C SER A 159 -23.89 24.72 4.02
N HIS A 160 -22.90 24.40 3.20
CA HIS A 160 -23.07 23.62 1.98
C HIS A 160 -22.97 22.09 2.18
N TYR A 161 -22.51 21.62 3.35
CA TYR A 161 -22.29 20.19 3.64
C TYR A 161 -22.74 19.83 5.06
N ALA A 162 -24.01 20.07 5.37
CA ALA A 162 -24.59 19.87 6.69
C ALA A 162 -24.57 18.42 7.20
N ALA A 163 -24.43 17.44 6.30
CA ALA A 163 -24.42 16.01 6.63
C ALA A 163 -23.11 15.51 7.25
N PHE A 164 -21.99 16.22 7.07
CA PHE A 164 -20.69 15.80 7.59
C PHE A 164 -20.43 16.39 8.98
N ARG A 165 -21.16 15.89 9.96
CA ARG A 165 -21.01 16.24 11.39
C ARG A 165 -20.37 15.07 12.12
N SER A 166 -19.26 15.33 12.80
CA SER A 166 -18.57 14.36 13.66
C SER A 166 -18.86 14.68 15.12
N GLN A 167 -19.34 13.68 15.86
CA GLN A 167 -19.45 13.74 17.31
C GLN A 167 -18.33 12.91 17.94
N SER A 168 -17.58 13.52 18.85
CA SER A 168 -16.61 12.78 19.67
C SER A 168 -17.32 12.17 20.87
N SER A 169 -16.84 11.03 21.36
CA SER A 169 -17.24 10.49 22.67
C SER A 169 -16.12 10.68 23.66
N THR A 170 -16.47 10.99 24.91
CA THR A 170 -15.50 11.16 26.00
C THR A 170 -15.76 10.13 27.09
N MET A 171 -14.69 9.47 27.54
CA MET A 171 -14.77 8.48 28.61
C MET A 171 -14.79 9.20 29.96
N LYS A 172 -15.85 9.00 30.74
CA LYS A 172 -15.96 9.52 32.11
C LYS A 172 -15.92 8.38 33.12
N LYS A 173 -15.19 8.59 34.21
CA LYS A 173 -15.19 7.69 35.37
C LYS A 173 -16.45 7.97 36.20
N GLY A 174 -17.25 6.95 36.44
CA GLY A 174 -18.45 6.96 37.29
C GLY A 174 -18.23 6.10 38.54
N HIS A 175 -19.13 6.23 39.51
CA HIS A 175 -19.21 5.34 40.67
C HIS A 175 -20.56 4.61 40.64
N LEU A 176 -20.54 3.33 41.02
CA LEU A 176 -21.73 2.51 41.18
C LEU A 176 -22.39 2.90 42.50
N THR A 177 -23.42 3.73 42.45
CA THR A 177 -24.31 3.94 43.60
C THR A 177 -25.29 2.78 43.64
N LYS A 178 -25.24 1.95 44.69
CA LYS A 178 -26.27 0.94 44.98
C LYS A 178 -27.60 1.61 45.35
#